data_AF-A0A8T2T5H1-F1
#
_entry.id   AF-A0A8T2T5H1-F1
#
_cell.length_a   1.000
_cell.length_b   1.000
_cell.length_c   1.000
_cell.angle_alpha   90.00
_cell.angle_beta   90.00
_cell.angle_gamma   90.00
#
_symmetry.space_group_name_H-M   'P 1'
#
loop_
_entity.id
_entity.type
_entity.pdbx_description
1 polymer ?
#
loop_
_entity_poly.entity_id
_entity_poly.type
_entity_poly.pdbx_seq_one_letter_code
_entity_poly.pdbx_strand_id
1 'polypeptide(L)'
;MPATVALDHNVDTESRSHIVQMRENANTMYRALLRDASAPERFFGWPYRHDDPPMEHYGCGTVELKPHNTVHDWVGNRSAVGLKDMGTFHLAAHDPLFYAHHAQIDRLWELWKAIPGHRDIDDDDYVNAEFLFYNEYGEMVRVKAGDASDLNLLGYRYEGVDTPWMHYVPDRRSAARAKLNATHKLCVIGEDMLTAPCSFTVARDPSVTKSSPWLEERLVLTMLFNQSQIKVDIYLNYPSVSSTADTGCEEYLTDVSLTQADLHWDTDRDGGIGNKTVRIPITERLISLDLMEEHNIVVTLVPKTSPSLLSAGRIAMLDSFVEYAAPYKRWTNEDEES
;
A
#
# COMPACT_ATOMS: atom_id res chain seq x y z
N MET A 1 5.71 -22.33 20.32
CA MET A 1 6.55 -21.22 19.81
C MET A 1 5.67 -20.00 19.70
N PRO A 2 6.18 -18.77 19.95
CA PRO A 2 5.43 -17.56 19.65
C PRO A 2 5.06 -17.51 18.17
N ALA A 3 3.91 -16.90 17.85
CA ALA A 3 3.49 -16.71 16.46
C ALA A 3 4.41 -15.71 15.76
N THR A 4 4.69 -15.94 14.47
CA THR A 4 5.39 -14.98 13.62
C THR A 4 4.40 -13.92 13.15
N VAL A 5 4.77 -12.64 13.26
CA VAL A 5 3.97 -11.53 12.74
C VAL A 5 3.71 -11.68 11.25
N ALA A 6 2.55 -11.24 10.76
CA ALA A 6 2.25 -11.19 9.34
C ALA A 6 2.29 -9.74 8.83
N LEU A 7 3.30 -9.37 8.05
CA LEU A 7 3.44 -8.00 7.53
C LEU A 7 2.48 -7.71 6.37
N ASP A 8 1.82 -8.73 5.85
CA ASP A 8 0.75 -8.63 4.86
C ASP A 8 -0.62 -8.98 5.47
N HIS A 9 -0.74 -8.83 6.80
CA HIS A 9 -1.91 -9.23 7.56
C HIS A 9 -3.18 -8.67 6.93
N ASN A 10 -4.14 -9.56 6.78
CA ASN A 10 -5.54 -9.20 6.60
C ASN A 10 -6.34 -10.04 7.60
N VAL A 11 -7.40 -9.43 8.13
CA VAL A 11 -8.21 -9.91 9.23
C VAL A 11 -8.73 -11.34 9.00
N ASP A 12 -8.86 -11.82 7.76
CA ASP A 12 -9.29 -13.20 7.46
C ASP A 12 -8.26 -14.11 6.77
N THR A 13 -6.96 -13.75 6.78
CA THR A 13 -5.93 -14.54 6.08
C THR A 13 -5.35 -15.72 6.87
N GLU A 14 -5.11 -16.77 6.12
CA GLU A 14 -4.86 -18.17 6.47
C GLU A 14 -3.69 -18.40 7.45
N SER A 15 -3.84 -19.45 8.27
CA SER A 15 -2.73 -20.07 9.01
C SER A 15 -1.66 -20.53 8.02
N ARG A 16 -0.59 -19.74 7.86
CA ARG A 16 0.60 -20.12 7.09
C ARG A 16 1.60 -20.86 7.96
N SER A 17 2.41 -21.72 7.35
CA SER A 17 3.58 -22.25 8.03
C SER A 17 4.58 -21.12 8.32
N HIS A 18 5.39 -21.28 9.37
CA HIS A 18 6.42 -20.31 9.75
C HIS A 18 7.32 -19.89 8.57
N ILE A 19 7.76 -20.86 7.76
CA ILE A 19 8.64 -20.63 6.60
C ILE A 19 7.94 -19.78 5.53
N VAL A 20 6.66 -20.05 5.26
CA VAL A 20 5.89 -19.26 4.30
C VAL A 20 5.68 -17.84 4.81
N GLN A 21 5.36 -17.66 6.11
CA GLN A 21 5.19 -16.32 6.67
C GLN A 21 6.50 -15.51 6.65
N MET A 22 7.64 -16.13 6.96
CA MET A 22 8.94 -15.45 6.84
C MET A 22 9.22 -14.98 5.41
N ARG A 23 8.89 -15.80 4.41
CA ARG A 23 9.05 -15.43 3.00
C ARG A 23 8.16 -14.23 2.64
N GLU A 24 6.88 -14.27 3.02
CA GLU A 24 5.96 -13.17 2.73
C GLU A 24 6.34 -11.88 3.47
N ASN A 25 6.86 -11.99 4.69
CA ASN A 25 7.40 -10.84 5.40
C ASN A 25 8.60 -10.23 4.67
N ALA A 26 9.52 -11.07 4.19
CA ALA A 26 10.67 -10.60 3.40
C ALA A 26 10.21 -9.91 2.11
N ASN A 27 9.22 -10.49 1.41
CA ASN A 27 8.61 -9.88 0.22
C ASN A 27 8.03 -8.50 0.54
N THR A 28 7.23 -8.39 1.61
CA THR A 28 6.65 -7.11 2.03
C THR A 28 7.71 -6.07 2.37
N MET A 29 8.76 -6.44 3.11
CA MET A 29 9.84 -5.51 3.45
C MET A 29 10.62 -5.04 2.22
N TYR A 30 10.94 -5.95 1.31
CA TYR A 30 11.59 -5.61 0.04
C TYR A 30 10.75 -4.62 -0.77
N ARG A 31 9.43 -4.86 -0.85
CA ARG A 31 8.53 -3.93 -1.53
C ARG A 31 8.50 -2.56 -0.87
N ALA A 32 8.30 -2.54 0.44
CA ALA A 32 8.08 -1.34 1.22
C ALA A 32 9.28 -0.39 1.25
N LEU A 33 10.51 -0.89 1.23
CA LEU A 33 11.72 -0.05 1.31
C LEU A 33 12.54 0.04 0.04
N LEU A 34 12.49 -0.95 -0.85
CA LEU A 34 13.37 -1.00 -2.02
C LEU A 34 12.55 -0.83 -3.30
N ARG A 35 11.64 -1.76 -3.55
CA ARG A 35 10.97 -1.86 -4.86
C ARG A 35 10.02 -0.70 -5.14
N ASP A 36 9.18 -0.37 -4.18
CA ASP A 36 8.06 0.55 -4.39
C ASP A 36 8.34 1.93 -3.77
N ALA A 37 9.42 2.07 -2.99
CA ALA A 37 9.85 3.29 -2.32
C ALA A 37 11.00 4.01 -3.05
N SER A 38 10.96 4.04 -4.38
CA SER A 38 12.05 4.60 -5.22
C SER A 38 12.17 6.12 -5.17
N ALA A 39 11.19 6.82 -4.59
CA ALA A 39 11.14 8.27 -4.49
C ALA A 39 10.53 8.72 -3.14
N PRO A 40 10.84 9.93 -2.65
CA PRO A 40 10.32 10.43 -1.37
C PRO A 40 8.80 10.35 -1.27
N GLU A 41 8.08 10.77 -2.29
CA GLU A 41 6.61 10.77 -2.35
C GLU A 41 5.99 9.37 -2.21
N ARG A 42 6.75 8.34 -2.59
CA ARG A 42 6.32 6.96 -2.45
C ARG A 42 6.63 6.44 -1.05
N PHE A 43 7.78 6.80 -0.49
CA PHE A 43 8.18 6.35 0.85
C PHE A 43 7.40 7.04 1.97
N PHE A 44 7.36 8.37 1.97
CA PHE A 44 6.70 9.20 2.99
C PHE A 44 5.20 9.36 2.72
N GLY A 45 4.82 9.33 1.46
CA GLY A 45 3.47 9.66 1.03
C GLY A 45 3.36 11.01 0.35
N TRP A 46 2.12 11.38 0.08
CA TRP A 46 1.74 12.57 -0.66
C TRP A 46 1.80 13.81 0.21
N PRO A 47 2.05 14.99 -0.39
CA PRO A 47 1.97 16.24 0.34
C PRO A 47 0.58 16.43 0.95
N TYR A 48 0.55 16.82 2.23
CA TYR A 48 -0.63 17.29 2.92
C TYR A 48 -0.33 18.68 3.48
N ARG A 49 -1.05 19.69 2.98
CA ARG A 49 -0.80 21.11 3.23
C ARG A 49 -1.96 21.76 3.96
N HIS A 50 -1.72 22.97 4.44
CA HIS A 50 -2.76 23.82 5.01
C HIS A 50 -3.91 24.01 3.99
N ASP A 51 -5.15 23.93 4.47
CA ASP A 51 -6.39 23.97 3.69
C ASP A 51 -6.67 22.74 2.79
N ASP A 52 -5.78 21.75 2.74
CA ASP A 52 -6.12 20.49 2.07
C ASP A 52 -7.29 19.83 2.83
N PRO A 53 -8.31 19.32 2.11
CA PRO A 53 -9.36 18.54 2.74
C PRO A 53 -8.74 17.30 3.41
N PRO A 54 -9.38 16.73 4.44
CA PRO A 54 -8.96 15.44 4.99
C PRO A 54 -8.74 14.48 3.82
N MET A 55 -7.53 13.91 3.70
CA MET A 55 -7.20 13.09 2.53
C MET A 55 -8.14 11.87 2.48
N GLU A 56 -9.16 11.96 1.64
CA GLU A 56 -10.08 10.87 1.32
C GLU A 56 -9.35 9.87 0.43
N HIS A 57 -8.51 9.09 1.08
CA HIS A 57 -7.84 7.90 0.59
C HIS A 57 -6.64 8.14 -0.37
N TYR A 58 -5.50 7.53 0.00
CA TYR A 58 -4.30 7.26 -0.81
C TYR A 58 -3.23 8.35 -0.91
N GLY A 59 -2.96 9.03 0.20
CA GLY A 59 -1.70 9.74 0.41
C GLY A 59 -0.61 8.95 1.14
N CYS A 60 -0.89 7.75 1.67
CA CYS A 60 0.06 7.05 2.54
C CYS A 60 1.34 6.61 1.81
N GLY A 61 2.46 6.68 2.54
CA GLY A 61 3.73 6.11 2.09
C GLY A 61 3.72 4.58 2.07
N THR A 62 4.70 3.97 1.39
CA THR A 62 4.82 2.51 1.29
C THR A 62 4.90 1.83 2.65
N VAL A 63 5.73 2.36 3.56
CA VAL A 63 5.95 1.78 4.90
C VAL A 63 4.73 1.98 5.80
N GLU A 64 4.08 3.14 5.72
CA GLU A 64 2.82 3.41 6.44
C GLU A 64 1.75 2.40 6.03
N LEU A 65 1.60 2.15 4.72
CA LEU A 65 0.67 1.17 4.19
C LEU A 65 1.03 -0.24 4.67
N LYS A 66 2.27 -0.68 4.43
CA LYS A 66 2.82 -1.96 4.91
C LYS A 66 4.33 -1.84 5.16
N PRO A 67 4.84 -2.23 6.34
CA PRO A 67 4.17 -3.06 7.35
C PRO A 67 3.37 -2.32 8.41
N HIS A 68 3.45 -0.98 8.52
CA HIS A 68 2.95 -0.25 9.69
C HIS A 68 1.49 -0.56 10.03
N ASN A 69 0.55 -0.30 9.11
CA ASN A 69 -0.88 -0.54 9.37
C ASN A 69 -1.19 -2.01 9.65
N THR A 70 -0.55 -2.93 8.92
CA THR A 70 -0.80 -4.37 9.10
C THR A 70 -0.34 -4.92 10.45
N VAL A 71 0.71 -4.35 11.04
CA VAL A 71 1.17 -4.76 12.38
C VAL A 71 0.23 -4.25 13.47
N HIS A 72 -0.30 -3.02 13.31
CA HIS A 72 -1.37 -2.49 14.16
C HIS A 72 -2.58 -3.44 14.18
N ASP A 73 -3.05 -3.84 12.99
CA ASP A 73 -4.18 -4.76 12.85
C ASP A 73 -3.88 -6.17 13.39
N TRP A 74 -2.65 -6.67 13.20
CA TRP A 74 -2.25 -8.01 13.64
C TRP A 74 -2.18 -8.13 15.17
N VAL A 75 -1.68 -7.09 15.85
CA VAL A 75 -1.58 -7.06 17.32
C VAL A 75 -2.92 -6.71 17.97
N GLY A 76 -3.76 -5.90 17.30
CA GLY A 76 -5.06 -5.48 17.80
C GLY A 76 -5.95 -6.64 18.26
N ASN A 77 -6.67 -6.46 19.37
CA ASN A 77 -7.51 -7.52 19.93
C ASN A 77 -8.79 -7.68 19.11
N ARG A 78 -8.87 -8.76 18.33
CA ARG A 78 -10.03 -9.14 17.52
C ARG A 78 -11.33 -9.31 18.32
N SER A 79 -11.26 -9.61 19.60
CA SER A 79 -12.43 -9.73 20.47
C SER A 79 -12.89 -8.39 21.05
N ALA A 80 -12.09 -7.33 20.91
CA ALA A 80 -12.45 -5.99 21.36
C ALA A 80 -13.12 -5.19 20.25
N VAL A 81 -14.13 -4.38 20.62
CA VAL A 81 -14.74 -3.42 19.70
C VAL A 81 -13.68 -2.47 19.18
N GLY A 82 -13.49 -2.44 17.85
CA GLY A 82 -12.52 -1.58 17.19
C GLY A 82 -11.07 -2.04 17.33
N LEU A 83 -10.80 -3.34 17.51
CA LEU A 83 -9.45 -3.92 17.51
C LEU A 83 -8.48 -3.33 18.55
N LYS A 84 -9.03 -2.83 19.65
CA LYS A 84 -8.25 -2.18 20.72
C LYS A 84 -7.16 -3.10 21.28
N ASP A 85 -6.00 -2.61 21.70
CA ASP A 85 -5.57 -1.22 21.63
C ASP A 85 -4.86 -0.93 20.31
N MET A 86 -3.83 -1.70 19.95
CA MET A 86 -2.98 -1.49 18.77
C MET A 86 -3.72 -1.32 17.44
N GLY A 87 -4.90 -1.93 17.26
CA GLY A 87 -5.67 -1.82 16.01
C GLY A 87 -6.49 -0.54 15.87
N THR A 88 -6.39 0.43 16.79
CA THR A 88 -7.07 1.72 16.65
C THR A 88 -6.22 2.91 17.09
N PHE A 89 -6.09 3.93 16.25
CA PHE A 89 -5.16 5.05 16.46
C PHE A 89 -5.35 5.76 17.79
N HIS A 90 -6.59 6.00 18.23
CA HIS A 90 -6.88 6.73 19.47
C HIS A 90 -6.53 5.96 20.75
N LEU A 91 -6.27 4.64 20.67
CA LEU A 91 -5.90 3.81 21.82
C LEU A 91 -4.61 3.02 21.62
N ALA A 92 -4.02 3.01 20.42
CA ALA A 92 -2.86 2.16 20.10
C ALA A 92 -1.71 2.38 21.10
N ALA A 93 -1.44 3.62 21.49
CA ALA A 93 -0.39 3.98 22.44
C ALA A 93 -0.63 3.53 23.89
N HIS A 94 -1.82 2.98 24.23
CA HIS A 94 -2.06 2.35 25.53
C HIS A 94 -1.33 1.00 25.66
N ASP A 95 -1.03 0.35 24.54
CA ASP A 95 -0.14 -0.81 24.51
C ASP A 95 1.32 -0.31 24.40
N PRO A 96 2.21 -0.61 25.38
CA PRO A 96 3.62 -0.22 25.30
C PRO A 96 4.36 -0.72 24.05
N LEU A 97 3.87 -1.79 23.39
CA LEU A 97 4.42 -2.27 22.13
C LEU A 97 4.35 -1.23 21.00
N PHE A 98 3.40 -0.28 21.08
CA PHE A 98 3.27 0.84 20.15
C PHE A 98 4.60 1.57 19.92
N TYR A 99 5.30 1.91 21.00
CA TYR A 99 6.54 2.67 20.92
C TYR A 99 7.68 1.86 20.31
N ALA A 100 7.75 0.55 20.59
CA ALA A 100 8.75 -0.33 19.98
C ALA A 100 8.48 -0.58 18.49
N HIS A 101 7.21 -0.69 18.10
CA HIS A 101 6.79 -0.75 16.71
C HIS A 101 7.17 0.53 15.96
N HIS A 102 6.81 1.70 16.49
CA HIS A 102 7.14 2.99 15.88
C HIS A 102 8.65 3.29 15.86
N ALA A 103 9.42 2.81 16.85
CA ALA A 103 10.89 2.85 16.78
C ALA A 103 11.43 2.02 15.61
N GLN A 104 10.82 0.86 15.33
CA GLN A 104 11.19 0.11 14.12
C GLN A 104 10.80 0.86 12.84
N ILE A 105 9.65 1.54 12.79
CA ILE A 105 9.24 2.35 11.63
C ILE A 105 10.21 3.50 11.39
N ASP A 106 10.60 4.21 12.44
CA ASP A 106 11.61 5.27 12.41
C ASP A 106 12.97 4.73 11.94
N ARG A 107 13.39 3.54 12.40
CA ARG A 107 14.59 2.86 11.89
C ARG A 107 14.50 2.54 10.39
N LEU A 108 13.31 2.24 9.85
CA LEU A 108 13.16 1.97 8.41
C LEU A 108 13.44 3.23 7.57
N TRP A 109 13.18 4.43 8.10
CA TRP A 109 13.55 5.68 7.45
C TRP A 109 15.08 5.83 7.32
N GLU A 110 15.83 5.57 8.39
CA GLU A 110 17.31 5.56 8.33
C GLU A 110 17.85 4.56 7.31
N LEU A 111 17.28 3.35 7.28
CA LEU A 111 17.67 2.33 6.30
C LEU A 111 17.33 2.75 4.87
N TRP A 112 16.20 3.43 4.68
CA TRP A 112 15.80 3.93 3.37
C TRP A 112 16.73 5.04 2.87
N LYS A 113 17.13 5.98 3.73
CA LYS A 113 18.11 7.04 3.40
C LYS A 113 19.49 6.49 3.05
N ALA A 114 19.87 5.35 3.62
CA ALA A 114 21.14 4.70 3.34
C ALA A 114 21.20 4.04 1.95
N ILE A 115 20.07 3.90 1.24
CA ILE A 115 20.02 3.35 -0.12
C ILE A 115 20.50 4.43 -1.11
N PRO A 116 21.47 4.14 -2.00
CA PRO A 116 21.98 5.11 -2.96
C PRO A 116 20.88 5.72 -3.85
N GLY A 117 20.82 7.05 -3.91
CA GLY A 117 19.85 7.80 -4.72
C GLY A 117 18.60 8.24 -3.97
N HIS A 118 18.34 7.71 -2.77
CA HIS A 118 17.25 8.17 -1.91
C HIS A 118 17.65 9.44 -1.17
N ARG A 119 16.68 10.32 -0.92
CA ARG A 119 16.86 11.61 -0.26
C ARG A 119 15.61 12.00 0.52
N ASP A 120 15.76 12.77 1.58
CA ASP A 120 14.61 13.31 2.29
C ASP A 120 13.84 14.33 1.45
N ILE A 121 12.61 14.63 1.91
CA ILE A 121 11.77 15.69 1.34
C ILE A 121 12.42 17.04 1.67
N ASP A 122 12.65 17.85 0.64
CA ASP A 122 13.19 19.21 0.72
C ASP A 122 12.14 20.29 0.41
N ASP A 123 10.87 19.92 0.29
CA ASP A 123 9.74 20.83 0.11
C ASP A 123 9.58 21.75 1.34
N ASP A 124 9.50 23.07 1.10
CA ASP A 124 9.43 24.10 2.13
C ASP A 124 8.21 23.94 3.05
N ASP A 125 7.05 23.50 2.52
CA ASP A 125 5.84 23.32 3.33
C ASP A 125 6.02 22.12 4.27
N TYR A 126 6.70 21.05 3.82
CA TYR A 126 7.00 19.89 4.64
C TYR A 126 8.03 20.22 5.73
N VAL A 127 9.22 20.73 5.37
CA VAL A 127 10.31 20.92 6.35
C VAL A 127 9.97 21.97 7.40
N ASN A 128 9.11 22.93 7.09
CA ASN A 128 8.63 23.95 8.03
C ASN A 128 7.32 23.58 8.74
N ALA A 129 6.72 22.41 8.47
CA ALA A 129 5.55 21.95 9.21
C ALA A 129 5.87 21.84 10.70
N GLU A 130 4.99 22.40 11.55
CA GLU A 130 5.23 22.53 12.98
C GLU A 130 4.30 21.63 13.81
N PHE A 131 4.86 21.00 14.82
CA PHE A 131 4.13 20.15 15.77
C PHE A 131 4.39 20.61 17.20
N LEU A 132 3.43 20.36 18.10
CA LEU A 132 3.52 20.70 19.52
C LEU A 132 3.59 19.42 20.36
N PHE A 133 4.61 19.32 21.21
CA PHE A 133 4.79 18.21 22.14
C PHE A 133 5.07 18.72 23.55
N TYR A 134 4.78 17.90 24.56
CA TYR A 134 5.33 18.11 25.90
C TYR A 134 6.70 17.45 26.01
N ASN A 135 7.69 18.16 26.53
CA ASN A 135 9.00 17.60 26.85
C ASN A 135 8.99 16.87 28.21
N GLU A 136 10.14 16.33 28.62
CA GLU A 136 10.31 15.60 29.87
C GLU A 136 10.11 16.45 31.15
N TYR A 137 10.14 17.79 31.03
CA TYR A 137 9.86 18.74 32.10
C TYR A 137 8.39 19.17 32.16
N GLY A 138 7.55 18.66 31.24
CA GLY A 138 6.14 19.04 31.14
C GLY A 138 5.93 20.42 30.49
N GLU A 139 6.91 20.91 29.73
CA GLU A 139 6.81 22.16 29.00
C GLU A 139 6.36 21.88 27.55
N MET A 140 5.48 22.75 27.02
CA MET A 140 5.07 22.65 25.62
C MET A 140 6.16 23.23 24.72
N VAL A 141 6.68 22.41 23.83
CA VAL A 141 7.70 22.76 22.84
C VAL A 141 7.14 22.66 21.43
N ARG A 142 7.63 23.52 20.55
CA ARG A 142 7.33 23.51 19.12
C ARG A 142 8.53 22.96 18.37
N VAL A 143 8.28 21.99 17.49
CA VAL A 143 9.31 21.35 16.66
C VAL A 143 8.91 21.42 15.19
N LYS A 144 9.89 21.45 14.30
CA LYS A 144 9.65 21.35 12.85
C LYS A 144 9.94 19.95 12.34
N ALA A 145 9.26 19.53 11.28
CA ALA A 145 9.55 18.25 10.62
C ALA A 145 11.02 18.15 10.17
N GLY A 146 11.56 19.23 9.60
CA GLY A 146 12.95 19.26 9.12
C GLY A 146 13.99 19.02 10.21
N ASP A 147 13.72 19.44 11.46
CA ASP A 147 14.64 19.25 12.59
C ASP A 147 14.77 17.76 12.99
N ALA A 148 13.83 16.91 12.55
CA ALA A 148 13.85 15.47 12.83
C ALA A 148 14.62 14.63 11.81
N SER A 149 15.10 15.23 10.71
CA SER A 149 15.75 14.51 9.61
C SER A 149 17.16 13.98 9.93
N ASP A 150 17.83 14.51 10.95
CA ASP A 150 19.16 14.07 11.39
C ASP A 150 19.15 13.55 12.84
N LEU A 151 19.24 12.23 12.99
CA LEU A 151 19.25 11.58 14.29
C LEU A 151 20.46 11.96 15.16
N ASN A 152 21.57 12.42 14.56
CA ASN A 152 22.73 12.87 15.33
C ASN A 152 22.41 14.15 16.11
N LEU A 153 21.59 15.04 15.54
CA LEU A 153 21.10 16.23 16.22
C LEU A 153 20.11 15.89 17.34
N LEU A 154 19.34 14.81 17.15
CA LEU A 154 18.41 14.28 18.17
C LEU A 154 19.10 13.43 19.25
N GLY A 155 20.38 13.11 19.10
CA GLY A 155 21.18 12.44 20.13
C GLY A 155 20.96 10.94 20.25
N TYR A 156 20.41 10.27 19.24
CA TYR A 156 20.22 8.81 19.25
C TYR A 156 20.59 8.14 17.91
N ARG A 157 20.70 6.81 17.93
CA ARG A 157 20.91 5.97 16.74
C ARG A 157 20.43 4.55 16.99
N TYR A 158 20.24 3.80 15.91
CA TYR A 158 19.91 2.37 15.98
C TYR A 158 21.16 1.48 15.93
N GLU A 159 21.07 0.33 16.59
CA GLU A 159 22.07 -0.74 16.44
C GLU A 159 22.03 -1.32 15.02
N GLY A 160 23.21 -1.54 14.43
CA GLY A 160 23.35 -2.23 13.17
C GLY A 160 23.06 -3.72 13.34
N VAL A 161 22.00 -4.20 12.70
CA VAL A 161 21.58 -5.61 12.71
C VAL A 161 21.33 -6.09 11.30
N ASP A 162 21.46 -7.40 11.07
CA ASP A 162 21.25 -8.01 9.76
C ASP A 162 19.86 -7.71 9.19
N THR A 163 19.82 -7.36 7.91
CA THR A 163 18.60 -7.04 7.15
C THR A 163 18.42 -8.02 5.98
N PRO A 164 18.13 -9.30 6.25
CA PRO A 164 18.14 -10.36 5.23
C PRO A 164 17.15 -10.14 4.07
N TRP A 165 16.12 -9.33 4.27
CA TRP A 165 15.13 -8.96 3.27
C TRP A 165 15.63 -7.93 2.24
N MET A 166 16.75 -7.23 2.50
CA MET A 166 17.30 -6.25 1.55
C MET A 166 17.90 -6.88 0.29
N HIS A 167 18.34 -8.14 0.39
CA HIS A 167 18.92 -8.88 -0.74
C HIS A 167 17.89 -9.76 -1.45
N TYR A 168 16.61 -9.63 -1.09
CA TYR A 168 15.56 -10.32 -1.80
C TYR A 168 15.45 -9.77 -3.22
N VAL A 169 15.32 -10.64 -4.22
CA VAL A 169 15.08 -10.25 -5.60
C VAL A 169 13.84 -11.01 -6.05
N PRO A 170 12.74 -10.34 -6.40
CA PRO A 170 11.54 -11.01 -6.89
C PRO A 170 11.82 -11.75 -8.19
N ASP A 171 11.29 -12.97 -8.30
CA ASP A 171 11.37 -13.71 -9.55
C ASP A 171 10.35 -13.14 -10.55
N ARG A 172 10.75 -13.03 -11.82
CA ARG A 172 9.81 -12.78 -12.92
C ARG A 172 9.15 -14.09 -13.34
N ARG A 173 7.83 -14.21 -13.18
CA ARG A 173 7.08 -15.46 -13.41
C ARG A 173 6.20 -15.44 -14.66
N SER A 174 6.02 -14.26 -15.25
CA SER A 174 5.27 -14.07 -16.50
C SER A 174 6.14 -14.15 -17.75
N ALA A 175 5.48 -14.31 -18.90
CA ALA A 175 6.11 -14.07 -20.19
C ALA A 175 6.52 -12.59 -20.34
N ALA A 176 7.46 -12.29 -21.25
CA ALA A 176 7.91 -10.92 -21.49
C ALA A 176 6.75 -9.94 -21.72
N ARG A 177 5.75 -10.36 -22.53
CA ARG A 177 4.54 -9.58 -22.83
C ARG A 177 3.34 -10.51 -22.85
N ALA A 178 2.63 -10.59 -21.73
CA ALA A 178 1.50 -11.49 -21.59
C ALA A 178 0.32 -11.01 -22.44
N LYS A 179 -0.41 -11.97 -23.00
CA LYS A 179 -1.65 -11.74 -23.74
C LYS A 179 -2.73 -12.67 -23.22
N LEU A 180 -3.95 -12.16 -23.16
CA LEU A 180 -5.12 -12.97 -22.84
C LEU A 180 -5.45 -13.89 -24.03
N ASN A 181 -5.98 -15.06 -23.73
CA ASN A 181 -6.35 -16.09 -24.69
C ASN A 181 -7.55 -16.87 -24.11
N ALA A 182 -8.06 -17.86 -24.85
CA ALA A 182 -9.25 -18.61 -24.44
C ALA A 182 -9.13 -19.41 -23.14
N THR A 183 -7.92 -19.67 -22.63
CA THR A 183 -7.72 -20.39 -21.34
C THR A 183 -7.77 -19.47 -20.13
N HIS A 184 -7.70 -18.15 -20.33
CA HIS A 184 -7.73 -17.18 -19.24
C HIS A 184 -9.18 -16.75 -18.95
N LYS A 185 -9.55 -16.73 -17.67
CA LYS A 185 -10.84 -16.18 -17.24
C LYS A 185 -10.80 -14.65 -17.35
N LEU A 186 -11.76 -14.07 -18.06
CA LEU A 186 -11.92 -12.62 -18.16
C LEU A 186 -12.71 -12.09 -16.97
N CYS A 187 -12.37 -10.90 -16.47
CA CYS A 187 -13.21 -10.20 -15.49
C CYS A 187 -14.39 -9.55 -16.21
N VAL A 188 -15.63 -9.84 -15.78
CA VAL A 188 -16.83 -9.15 -16.29
C VAL A 188 -17.19 -8.00 -15.35
N ILE A 189 -17.10 -6.77 -15.86
CA ILE A 189 -17.45 -5.55 -15.13
C ILE A 189 -18.93 -5.58 -14.73
N GLY A 190 -19.22 -5.28 -13.46
CA GLY A 190 -20.59 -5.14 -12.96
C GLY A 190 -21.42 -6.42 -12.78
N GLU A 191 -20.95 -7.59 -13.22
CA GLU A 191 -21.71 -8.85 -13.15
C GLU A 191 -21.03 -9.96 -12.33
N ASP A 192 -19.70 -10.07 -12.39
CA ASP A 192 -18.99 -11.20 -11.79
C ASP A 192 -18.63 -10.98 -10.32
N MET A 193 -19.03 -11.94 -9.48
CA MET A 193 -18.48 -12.13 -8.15
C MET A 193 -17.03 -12.63 -8.29
N LEU A 194 -16.06 -11.89 -7.75
CA LEU A 194 -14.64 -12.25 -7.78
C LEU A 194 -14.36 -13.48 -6.90
N THR A 195 -14.65 -14.66 -7.43
CA THR A 195 -14.56 -15.97 -6.75
C THR A 195 -13.33 -16.78 -7.14
N ALA A 196 -12.70 -16.40 -8.24
CA ALA A 196 -11.51 -17.03 -8.78
C ALA A 196 -10.68 -15.96 -9.52
N PRO A 197 -9.38 -16.21 -9.75
CA PRO A 197 -8.56 -15.32 -10.54
C PRO A 197 -9.22 -14.97 -11.88
N CYS A 198 -9.24 -13.69 -12.21
CA CYS A 198 -9.68 -13.21 -13.52
C CYS A 198 -8.76 -12.10 -14.00
N SER A 199 -8.69 -11.92 -15.32
CA SER A 199 -7.84 -10.89 -15.93
C SER A 199 -8.63 -9.99 -16.87
N PHE A 200 -8.13 -8.78 -17.08
CA PHE A 200 -8.64 -7.83 -18.06
C PHE A 200 -7.48 -7.05 -18.67
N THR A 201 -7.76 -6.40 -19.79
CA THR A 201 -6.80 -5.54 -20.47
C THR A 201 -7.16 -4.09 -20.19
N VAL A 202 -6.15 -3.28 -19.85
CA VAL A 202 -6.29 -1.84 -19.67
C VAL A 202 -5.53 -1.14 -20.80
N ALA A 203 -6.22 -0.24 -21.49
CA ALA A 203 -5.62 0.62 -22.50
C ALA A 203 -4.88 1.78 -21.83
N ARG A 204 -3.74 2.17 -22.41
CA ARG A 204 -2.92 3.28 -21.92
C ARG A 204 -2.29 4.06 -23.08
N ASP A 205 -1.78 5.24 -22.77
CA ASP A 205 -1.01 6.06 -23.70
C ASP A 205 0.45 6.18 -23.23
N PRO A 206 1.36 5.33 -23.78
CA PRO A 206 2.77 5.34 -23.44
C PRO A 206 3.48 6.69 -23.63
N SER A 207 2.92 7.62 -24.41
CA SER A 207 3.55 8.92 -24.68
C SER A 207 3.44 9.88 -23.49
N VAL A 208 2.40 9.74 -22.65
CA VAL A 208 2.13 10.68 -21.55
C VAL A 208 3.16 10.55 -20.44
N THR A 209 3.41 9.33 -19.94
CA THR A 209 4.42 9.09 -18.89
C THR A 209 5.83 9.44 -19.32
N LYS A 210 6.12 9.39 -20.63
CA LYS A 210 7.43 9.78 -21.18
C LYS A 210 7.60 11.29 -21.34
N SER A 211 6.51 12.05 -21.28
CA SER A 211 6.55 13.52 -21.48
C SER A 211 7.22 14.25 -20.32
N SER A 212 7.23 13.66 -19.13
CA SER A 212 7.82 14.26 -17.93
C SER A 212 8.23 13.18 -16.93
N PRO A 213 9.44 13.27 -16.33
CA PRO A 213 9.87 12.36 -15.27
C PRO A 213 9.07 12.52 -13.97
N TRP A 214 8.29 13.60 -13.83
CA TRP A 214 7.48 13.88 -12.65
C TRP A 214 6.07 13.27 -12.70
N LEU A 215 5.68 12.70 -13.85
CA LEU A 215 4.35 12.11 -14.01
C LEU A 215 4.37 10.66 -13.54
N GLU A 216 3.48 10.34 -12.61
CA GLU A 216 3.19 8.97 -12.21
C GLU A 216 1.98 8.45 -12.97
N GLU A 217 2.15 7.34 -13.70
CA GLU A 217 1.05 6.54 -14.23
C GLU A 217 0.43 5.69 -13.12
N ARG A 218 -0.88 5.79 -12.95
CA ARG A 218 -1.65 5.05 -11.95
C ARG A 218 -2.71 4.18 -12.60
N LEU A 219 -2.77 2.94 -12.15
CA LEU A 219 -3.93 2.09 -12.37
C LEU A 219 -5.01 2.46 -11.35
N VAL A 220 -6.14 2.96 -11.84
CA VAL A 220 -7.32 3.22 -11.02
C VAL A 220 -8.24 2.02 -11.11
N LEU A 221 -8.63 1.47 -9.97
CA LEU A 221 -9.62 0.38 -9.88
C LEU A 221 -10.70 0.76 -8.90
N THR A 222 -11.96 0.75 -9.32
CA THR A 222 -13.09 0.85 -8.40
C THR A 222 -13.73 -0.51 -8.21
N MET A 223 -13.83 -0.92 -6.95
CA MET A 223 -14.42 -2.20 -6.55
C MET A 223 -15.68 -1.93 -5.74
N LEU A 224 -16.76 -2.60 -6.10
CA LEU A 224 -17.96 -2.69 -5.26
C LEU A 224 -17.76 -3.82 -4.26
N PHE A 225 -18.21 -3.61 -3.03
CA PHE A 225 -18.20 -4.59 -1.97
C PHE A 225 -19.48 -4.47 -1.15
N ASN A 226 -19.93 -5.56 -0.56
CA ASN A 226 -20.83 -5.48 0.59
C ASN A 226 -20.02 -5.65 1.88
N GLN A 227 -20.63 -5.45 3.04
CA GLN A 227 -19.99 -5.30 4.38
C GLN A 227 -19.21 -6.54 4.91
N SER A 228 -18.59 -7.31 4.03
CA SER A 228 -17.71 -8.43 4.35
C SER A 228 -16.25 -8.00 4.19
N GLN A 229 -15.36 -8.60 4.97
CA GLN A 229 -13.92 -8.40 4.81
C GLN A 229 -13.46 -9.05 3.50
N ILE A 230 -12.64 -8.32 2.74
CA ILE A 230 -12.13 -8.80 1.46
C ILE A 230 -10.62 -8.58 1.36
N LYS A 231 -9.95 -9.46 0.61
CA LYS A 231 -8.58 -9.28 0.12
C LYS A 231 -8.53 -9.68 -1.35
N VAL A 232 -8.03 -8.78 -2.18
CA VAL A 232 -7.77 -9.04 -3.60
C VAL A 232 -6.34 -8.64 -3.90
N ASP A 233 -5.51 -9.63 -4.22
CA ASP A 233 -4.16 -9.39 -4.72
C ASP A 233 -4.25 -8.99 -6.20
N ILE A 234 -3.42 -8.04 -6.61
CA ILE A 234 -3.40 -7.49 -7.96
C ILE A 234 -2.03 -7.77 -8.58
N TYR A 235 -2.05 -8.33 -9.79
CA TYR A 235 -0.85 -8.63 -10.56
C TYR A 235 -0.89 -7.91 -11.90
N LEU A 236 0.28 -7.44 -12.37
CA LEU A 236 0.49 -6.91 -13.71
C LEU A 236 1.18 -7.97 -14.57
N ASN A 237 0.71 -8.15 -15.79
CA ASN A 237 1.30 -9.03 -16.80
C ASN A 237 1.32 -10.53 -16.43
N TYR A 238 0.52 -11.00 -15.47
CA TYR A 238 0.50 -12.41 -15.03
C TYR A 238 -0.87 -13.09 -15.09
N PRO A 239 -1.45 -13.32 -16.28
CA PRO A 239 -2.81 -13.84 -16.41
C PRO A 239 -3.01 -15.29 -15.97
N SER A 240 -1.92 -16.04 -15.83
CA SER A 240 -1.94 -17.45 -15.40
C SER A 240 -1.69 -17.64 -13.90
N VAL A 241 -1.66 -16.56 -13.11
CA VAL A 241 -1.45 -16.63 -11.66
C VAL A 241 -2.55 -17.47 -10.99
N SER A 242 -2.16 -18.33 -10.06
CA SER A 242 -3.10 -19.16 -9.30
C SER A 242 -3.63 -18.43 -8.07
N SER A 243 -4.74 -18.90 -7.52
CA SER A 243 -5.26 -18.42 -6.23
C SER A 243 -4.28 -18.64 -5.07
N THR A 244 -3.36 -19.60 -5.20
CA THR A 244 -2.35 -19.95 -4.19
C THR A 244 -1.00 -19.27 -4.39
N ALA A 245 -0.86 -18.38 -5.38
CA ALA A 245 0.40 -17.69 -5.65
C ALA A 245 0.84 -16.86 -4.44
N ASP A 246 2.14 -16.93 -4.13
CA ASP A 246 2.79 -16.05 -3.16
C ASP A 246 3.03 -14.66 -3.78
N THR A 247 3.34 -13.68 -2.93
CA THR A 247 3.52 -12.28 -3.38
C THR A 247 4.97 -11.97 -3.82
N GLY A 248 5.84 -12.98 -3.89
CA GLY A 248 7.28 -12.82 -4.11
C GLY A 248 7.71 -12.74 -5.58
N CYS A 249 6.88 -12.13 -6.44
CA CYS A 249 7.17 -12.01 -7.87
C CYS A 249 7.14 -10.56 -8.35
N GLU A 250 7.84 -10.32 -9.45
CA GLU A 250 7.93 -8.99 -10.06
C GLU A 250 6.57 -8.53 -10.61
N GLU A 251 5.65 -9.44 -10.86
CA GLU A 251 4.31 -9.11 -11.35
C GLU A 251 3.34 -8.65 -10.26
N TYR A 252 3.60 -8.95 -8.98
CA TYR A 252 2.72 -8.54 -7.89
C TYR A 252 2.78 -7.01 -7.72
N LEU A 253 1.63 -6.35 -7.87
CA LEU A 253 1.49 -4.90 -7.65
C LEU A 253 1.28 -4.62 -6.17
N THR A 254 0.09 -4.93 -5.67
CA THR A 254 -0.38 -4.65 -4.31
C THR A 254 -1.61 -5.50 -4.02
N ASP A 255 -2.25 -5.30 -2.87
CA ASP A 255 -3.58 -5.82 -2.59
C ASP A 255 -4.56 -4.73 -2.16
N VAL A 256 -5.83 -5.00 -2.44
CA VAL A 256 -6.95 -4.23 -1.92
C VAL A 256 -7.58 -5.05 -0.79
N SER A 257 -7.52 -4.49 0.41
CA SER A 257 -8.09 -5.09 1.60
C SER A 257 -9.20 -4.19 2.16
N LEU A 258 -10.30 -4.79 2.64
CA LEU A 258 -11.27 -4.13 3.52
C LEU A 258 -11.22 -4.79 4.88
N THR A 259 -10.82 -4.02 5.88
CA THR A 259 -10.72 -4.51 7.26
C THR A 259 -12.03 -4.28 8.01
N GLN A 260 -12.16 -4.88 9.18
CA GLN A 260 -13.28 -4.58 10.08
C GLN A 260 -13.31 -3.10 10.51
N ALA A 261 -12.13 -2.46 10.59
CA ALA A 261 -12.03 -1.05 10.92
C ALA A 261 -12.63 -0.16 9.81
N ASP A 262 -12.38 -0.52 8.54
CA ASP A 262 -13.01 0.15 7.38
C ASP A 262 -14.55 0.04 7.42
N LEU A 263 -15.07 -1.11 7.85
CA LEU A 263 -16.51 -1.38 7.95
C LEU A 263 -17.19 -0.67 9.14
N HIS A 264 -16.44 -0.37 10.20
CA HIS A 264 -16.97 0.31 11.39
C HIS A 264 -17.07 1.83 11.23
N TRP A 265 -16.33 2.44 10.30
CA TRP A 265 -16.41 3.88 10.02
C TRP A 265 -17.54 4.24 9.04
N ASP A 266 -18.02 3.27 8.25
CA ASP A 266 -19.05 3.45 7.21
C ASP A 266 -20.46 3.05 7.70
N THR A 267 -20.77 3.26 8.98
CA THR A 267 -22.07 2.89 9.57
C THR A 267 -23.21 3.84 9.22
N ASP A 268 -22.93 4.97 8.55
CA ASP A 268 -23.94 5.97 8.17
C ASP A 268 -24.50 5.77 6.74
N ARG A 269 -24.02 4.78 5.98
CA ARG A 269 -24.57 4.46 4.65
C ARG A 269 -25.68 3.41 4.76
N ASP A 270 -26.92 3.87 4.86
CA ASP A 270 -28.14 3.08 4.62
C ASP A 270 -28.05 2.44 3.21
N GLY A 271 -27.76 1.12 3.11
CA GLY A 271 -27.91 0.41 1.81
C GLY A 271 -26.96 -0.74 1.44
N GLY A 272 -26.00 -1.16 2.28
CA GLY A 272 -25.38 -2.49 2.18
C GLY A 272 -24.40 -2.78 1.01
N ILE A 273 -24.07 -1.81 0.14
CA ILE A 273 -23.01 -1.92 -0.88
C ILE A 273 -22.15 -0.64 -0.83
N GLY A 274 -20.86 -0.78 -0.49
CA GLY A 274 -19.86 0.26 -0.55
C GLY A 274 -19.03 0.17 -1.84
N ASN A 275 -18.34 1.26 -2.18
CA ASN A 275 -17.36 1.30 -3.25
C ASN A 275 -15.99 1.75 -2.73
N LYS A 276 -14.92 1.12 -3.21
CA LYS A 276 -13.53 1.48 -2.88
C LYS A 276 -12.80 1.65 -4.19
N THR A 277 -12.47 2.89 -4.49
CA THR A 277 -11.53 3.22 -5.55
C THR A 277 -10.13 3.11 -4.96
N VAL A 278 -9.19 2.51 -5.69
CA VAL A 278 -7.76 2.51 -5.36
C VAL A 278 -7.00 3.09 -6.54
N ARG A 279 -5.95 3.86 -6.24
CA ARG A 279 -5.03 4.42 -7.24
C ARG A 279 -3.64 3.84 -7.00
N ILE A 280 -3.19 3.00 -7.91
CA ILE A 280 -1.98 2.19 -7.75
C ILE A 280 -0.90 2.73 -8.67
N PRO A 281 0.23 3.25 -8.17
CA PRO A 281 1.34 3.67 -9.02
C PRO A 281 1.91 2.46 -9.76
N ILE A 282 2.05 2.57 -11.09
CA ILE A 282 2.52 1.47 -11.95
C ILE A 282 3.73 1.83 -12.81
N THR A 283 4.21 3.07 -12.80
CA THR A 283 5.31 3.52 -13.71
C THR A 283 6.55 2.65 -13.57
N GLU A 284 7.08 2.50 -12.36
CA GLU A 284 8.25 1.64 -12.08
C GLU A 284 7.99 0.17 -12.42
N ARG A 285 6.74 -0.31 -12.26
CA ARG A 285 6.38 -1.68 -12.64
C ARG A 285 6.41 -1.86 -14.14
N LEU A 286 5.96 -0.87 -14.91
CA LEU A 286 6.02 -0.90 -16.37
C LEU A 286 7.47 -0.92 -16.85
N ILE A 287 8.38 -0.19 -16.17
CA ILE A 287 9.82 -0.23 -16.45
C ILE A 287 10.38 -1.63 -16.15
N SER A 288 10.15 -2.16 -14.96
CA SER A 288 10.75 -3.43 -14.54
C SER A 288 10.24 -4.64 -15.33
N LEU A 289 9.00 -4.59 -15.80
CA LEU A 289 8.41 -5.63 -16.65
C LEU A 289 8.64 -5.41 -18.15
N ASP A 290 9.38 -4.38 -18.58
CA ASP A 290 9.60 -4.05 -20.01
C ASP A 290 8.28 -3.84 -20.78
N LEU A 291 7.36 -3.08 -20.17
CA LEU A 291 6.03 -2.78 -20.70
C LEU A 291 5.83 -1.30 -21.06
N MET A 292 6.86 -0.46 -20.93
CA MET A 292 6.81 0.99 -21.17
C MET A 292 6.34 1.39 -22.58
N GLU A 293 6.44 0.49 -23.56
CA GLU A 293 5.99 0.73 -24.94
C GLU A 293 4.59 0.16 -25.26
N GLU A 294 4.04 -0.68 -24.38
CA GLU A 294 2.82 -1.43 -24.67
C GLU A 294 1.56 -0.58 -24.49
N HIS A 295 0.75 -0.39 -25.53
CA HIS A 295 -0.52 0.34 -25.42
C HIS A 295 -1.61 -0.39 -24.62
N ASN A 296 -1.41 -1.68 -24.35
CA ASN A 296 -2.36 -2.52 -23.63
C ASN A 296 -1.60 -3.35 -22.62
N ILE A 297 -2.02 -3.30 -21.37
CA ILE A 297 -1.43 -4.07 -20.27
C ILE A 297 -2.48 -5.02 -19.69
N VAL A 298 -2.02 -6.19 -19.24
CA VAL A 298 -2.90 -7.21 -18.63
C VAL A 298 -2.84 -7.07 -17.13
N VAL A 299 -4.00 -6.88 -16.49
CA VAL A 299 -4.14 -6.86 -15.03
C VAL A 299 -4.90 -8.12 -14.61
N THR A 300 -4.46 -8.74 -13.51
CA THR A 300 -5.07 -9.94 -12.97
C THR A 300 -5.43 -9.74 -11.51
N LEU A 301 -6.70 -9.99 -11.17
CA LEU A 301 -7.23 -9.90 -9.81
C LEU A 301 -7.31 -11.30 -9.23
N VAL A 302 -6.78 -11.50 -8.02
CA VAL A 302 -6.75 -12.77 -7.32
C VAL A 302 -7.45 -12.62 -5.97
N PRO A 303 -8.69 -13.10 -5.82
CA PRO A 303 -9.36 -13.07 -4.53
C PRO A 303 -8.65 -14.03 -3.56
N LYS A 304 -8.28 -13.52 -2.39
CA LYS A 304 -7.63 -14.28 -1.31
C LYS A 304 -8.56 -14.58 -0.14
N THR A 305 -9.76 -13.99 -0.12
CA THR A 305 -10.78 -14.27 0.89
C THR A 305 -11.36 -15.68 0.71
N SER A 306 -11.64 -16.37 1.82
CA SER A 306 -12.29 -17.68 1.79
C SER A 306 -13.60 -17.66 0.98
N PRO A 307 -13.86 -18.68 0.13
CA PRO A 307 -15.13 -18.84 -0.60
C PRO A 307 -16.38 -18.77 0.29
N SER A 308 -16.28 -19.16 1.57
CA SER A 308 -17.40 -19.09 2.52
C SER A 308 -17.82 -17.66 2.86
N LEU A 309 -16.87 -16.73 2.95
CA LEU A 309 -17.11 -15.30 3.17
C LEU A 309 -17.49 -14.60 1.86
N LEU A 310 -16.92 -15.05 0.74
CA LEU A 310 -17.32 -14.57 -0.60
C LEU A 310 -18.80 -14.90 -0.91
N SER A 311 -19.37 -15.99 -0.38
CA SER A 311 -20.80 -16.29 -0.56
C SER A 311 -21.75 -15.24 0.05
N ALA A 312 -21.27 -14.48 1.04
CA ALA A 312 -21.93 -13.30 1.59
C ALA A 312 -21.34 -11.98 1.06
N GLY A 313 -20.21 -12.05 0.33
CA GLY A 313 -19.28 -11.00 -0.09
C GLY A 313 -19.33 -10.68 -1.60
N ARG A 314 -20.00 -9.62 -2.05
CA ARG A 314 -20.06 -9.27 -3.49
C ARG A 314 -18.92 -8.33 -3.87
N ILE A 315 -17.81 -8.87 -4.38
CA ILE A 315 -16.76 -8.07 -5.03
C ILE A 315 -16.99 -8.04 -6.53
N ALA A 316 -17.23 -6.85 -7.09
CA ALA A 316 -17.29 -6.65 -8.53
C ALA A 316 -16.37 -5.48 -8.92
N MET A 317 -15.65 -5.64 -10.03
CA MET A 317 -14.96 -4.52 -10.66
C MET A 317 -16.00 -3.61 -11.31
N LEU A 318 -16.01 -2.34 -10.92
CA LEU A 318 -16.92 -1.32 -11.44
C LEU A 318 -16.29 -0.60 -12.64
N ASP A 319 -15.03 -0.23 -12.51
CA ASP A 319 -14.26 0.41 -13.57
C ASP A 319 -12.76 0.15 -13.41
N SER A 320 -12.03 0.41 -14.49
CA SER A 320 -10.57 0.43 -14.48
C SER A 320 -10.05 1.33 -15.59
N PHE A 321 -9.13 2.23 -15.27
CA PHE A 321 -8.48 3.10 -16.26
C PHE A 321 -7.09 3.54 -15.77
N VAL A 322 -6.36 4.22 -16.66
CA VAL A 322 -5.06 4.82 -16.34
C VAL A 322 -5.22 6.32 -16.11
N GLU A 323 -4.70 6.80 -14.98
CA GLU A 323 -4.60 8.21 -14.59
C GLU A 323 -3.13 8.64 -14.56
N TYR A 324 -2.83 9.90 -14.88
CA TYR A 324 -1.49 10.47 -14.77
C TYR A 324 -1.52 11.65 -13.81
N ALA A 325 -0.64 11.66 -12.82
CA ALA A 325 -0.61 12.74 -11.84
C ALA A 325 0.81 13.04 -11.36
N ALA A 326 1.09 14.33 -11.13
CA ALA A 326 2.35 14.82 -10.60
C ALA A 326 2.21 15.14 -9.10
N PRO A 327 2.98 14.51 -8.20
CA PRO A 327 2.79 14.61 -6.76
C PRO A 327 3.07 15.99 -6.15
N TYR A 328 3.91 16.82 -6.78
CA TYR A 328 4.28 18.15 -6.27
C TYR A 328 3.80 19.33 -7.12
N LYS A 329 2.93 19.10 -8.12
CA LYS A 329 2.31 20.24 -8.80
C LYS A 329 1.29 20.85 -7.84
N ARG A 330 1.44 22.13 -7.50
CA ARG A 330 0.44 22.89 -6.75
C ARG A 330 -0.84 22.86 -7.57
N TRP A 331 -1.86 22.13 -7.12
CA TRP A 331 -3.18 22.21 -7.74
C TRP A 331 -3.71 23.61 -7.45
N THR A 332 -3.79 24.43 -8.48
CA THR A 332 -4.49 25.70 -8.38
C THR A 332 -5.93 25.45 -8.77
N ASN A 333 -6.88 26.23 -8.23
CA ASN A 333 -8.30 26.13 -8.60
C ASN A 333 -8.57 26.30 -10.11
N GLU A 334 -7.57 26.63 -10.92
CA GLU A 334 -7.64 26.70 -12.39
C GLU A 334 -7.44 25.33 -13.07
N ASP A 335 -6.91 24.31 -12.38
CA ASP A 335 -6.65 22.97 -12.94
C ASP A 335 -7.89 22.03 -12.87
N GLU A 336 -9.01 22.44 -12.23
CA GLU A 336 -10.26 21.64 -12.15
C GLU A 336 -11.22 21.82 -13.35
N GLU A 337 -10.93 22.74 -14.28
CA GLU A 337 -11.80 23.04 -15.43
C GLU A 337 -11.30 22.52 -16.80
N SER A 338 -10.28 21.64 -16.84
CA SER A 338 -9.73 21.11 -18.12
C SER A 338 -10.08 19.67 -18.43
#